data_AF-A0A947FTZ9-F1
#
_entry.id   AF-A0A947FTZ9-F1
#
_cell.length_a   1.000
_cell.length_b   1.000
_cell.length_c   1.000
_cell.angle_alpha   90.00
_cell.angle_beta   90.00
_cell.angle_gamma   90.00
#
_symmetry.space_group_name_H-M   'P 1'
#
loop_
_entity.id
_entity.type
_entity.pdbx_description
1 polymer ?
#
loop_
_entity_poly.entity_id
_entity_poly.type
_entity_poly.pdbx_seq_one_letter_code
_entity_poly.pdbx_strand_id
1 'polypeptide(L)'
;RLQWNTQYRVELDYLDVEGRKNQINWIFRTTDFSIPRYELQGGETITSNGEPFVVYMTPLSSQDGIAEYTLRYHGFSSVNVSIFDPHTLIVDPDGISGEAIFDFHGRTFRVIQ
;
A
#
# COMPACT_ATOMS: atom_id res chain seq x y z
N ARG A 1 -8.87 -1.05 -6.68
CA ARG A 1 -8.12 -2.09 -5.93
C ARG A 1 -9.13 -3.00 -5.24
N LEU A 2 -8.83 -4.29 -5.03
CA LEU A 2 -9.63 -5.16 -4.17
C LEU A 2 -9.40 -4.81 -2.69
N GLN A 3 -10.38 -5.08 -1.82
CA GLN A 3 -10.22 -4.93 -0.38
C GLN A 3 -9.15 -5.90 0.12
N TRP A 4 -8.32 -5.43 1.04
CA TRP A 4 -7.28 -6.23 1.69
C TRP A 4 -7.86 -7.25 2.69
N ASN A 5 -7.08 -8.30 2.99
CA ASN A 5 -7.50 -9.44 3.83
C ASN A 5 -8.94 -9.93 3.55
N THR A 6 -9.32 -9.93 2.28
CA THR A 6 -10.67 -10.25 1.84
C THR A 6 -10.61 -11.43 0.88
N GLN A 7 -11.49 -12.39 1.09
CA GLN A 7 -11.61 -13.54 0.22
C GLN A 7 -12.49 -13.20 -0.97
N TYR A 8 -12.00 -13.49 -2.17
CA TYR A 8 -12.71 -13.31 -3.43
C TYR A 8 -12.87 -14.65 -4.13
N ARG A 9 -14.01 -14.80 -4.81
CA ARG A 9 -14.25 -15.87 -5.77
C ARG A 9 -14.25 -15.25 -7.16
N VAL A 10 -13.49 -15.86 -8.07
CA VAL A 10 -13.55 -15.53 -9.49
C VAL A 10 -14.36 -16.59 -10.19
N GLU A 11 -15.24 -16.14 -11.07
CA GLU A 11 -16.01 -16.98 -11.98
C GLU A 11 -15.76 -16.45 -13.39
N LEU A 12 -15.16 -17.28 -14.25
CA LEU A 12 -14.86 -16.96 -15.63
C LEU A 12 -15.58 -17.96 -16.53
N ASP A 13 -16.58 -17.47 -17.25
CA ASP A 13 -17.19 -18.19 -18.35
C ASP A 13 -16.46 -17.86 -19.65
N TYR A 14 -16.03 -18.88 -20.39
CA TYR A 14 -15.33 -18.71 -21.66
C TYR A 14 -15.78 -19.73 -22.71
N LEU A 15 -15.58 -19.39 -23.98
CA LEU A 15 -15.73 -20.34 -25.08
C LEU A 15 -14.36 -20.88 -25.45
N ASP A 16 -14.25 -22.20 -25.60
CA ASP A 16 -13.03 -22.77 -26.19
C ASP A 16 -12.99 -22.56 -27.70
N VAL A 17 -11.89 -23.00 -28.33
CA VAL A 17 -11.67 -22.88 -29.79
C VAL A 17 -12.72 -23.62 -30.63
N GLU A 18 -13.50 -24.52 -30.01
CA GLU A 18 -14.59 -25.29 -30.63
C GLU A 18 -15.97 -24.68 -30.34
N GLY A 19 -16.03 -23.54 -29.65
CA GLY A 19 -17.27 -22.84 -29.30
C GLY A 19 -18.04 -23.45 -28.13
N ARG A 20 -17.43 -24.35 -27.34
CA ARG A 20 -18.06 -24.92 -26.14
C ARG A 20 -17.93 -23.97 -24.96
N LYS A 21 -19.01 -23.81 -24.20
CA LYS A 21 -19.00 -23.07 -22.95
C LYS A 21 -18.25 -23.86 -21.88
N ASN A 22 -17.27 -23.21 -21.28
CA ASN A 22 -16.49 -23.69 -20.16
C ASN A 22 -16.54 -22.65 -19.03
N GLN A 23 -16.37 -23.11 -17.80
CA GLN A 23 -16.30 -22.25 -16.63
C GLN A 23 -15.05 -22.59 -15.81
N ILE A 24 -14.28 -21.57 -15.45
CA ILE A 24 -13.20 -21.68 -14.47
C ILE A 24 -13.63 -20.90 -13.23
N ASN A 25 -13.49 -21.52 -12.07
CA ASN A 25 -13.65 -20.83 -10.80
C ASN A 25 -12.46 -21.09 -9.90
N TRP A 26 -12.05 -20.04 -9.18
CA TRP A 26 -11.02 -20.17 -8.14
C TRP A 26 -11.30 -19.16 -7.04
N ILE A 27 -10.73 -19.43 -5.87
CA ILE A 27 -10.83 -18.59 -4.68
C ILE A 27 -9.42 -18.11 -4.34
N PHE A 28 -9.29 -16.84 -4.02
CA PHE A 28 -8.06 -16.29 -3.47
C PHE A 28 -8.38 -15.32 -2.33
N ARG A 29 -7.40 -15.09 -1.45
CA ARG A 29 -7.48 -14.08 -0.41
C ARG A 29 -6.45 -13.00 -0.71
N THR A 30 -6.85 -11.74 -0.63
CA THR A 30 -5.92 -10.61 -0.76
C THR A 30 -4.99 -10.55 0.46
N THR A 31 -3.80 -9.99 0.27
CA THR A 31 -2.76 -9.93 1.30
C THR A 31 -3.29 -9.37 2.63
N ASP A 32 -2.87 -10.01 3.71
CA ASP A 32 -3.00 -9.52 5.07
C ASP A 32 -1.60 -9.16 5.58
N PHE A 33 -1.41 -7.90 5.96
CA PHE A 33 -0.11 -7.40 6.42
C PHE A 33 0.12 -7.67 7.92
N SER A 34 -0.92 -8.01 8.69
CA SER A 34 -0.85 -8.19 10.15
C SER A 34 -0.35 -6.96 10.95
N ILE A 35 -0.11 -5.82 10.30
CA ILE A 35 0.33 -4.54 10.89
C ILE A 35 -0.67 -3.42 10.55
N PRO A 36 -0.68 -2.29 11.29
CA PRO A 36 -1.58 -1.18 11.03
C PRO A 36 -1.52 -0.68 9.58
N ARG A 37 -2.66 -0.22 9.05
CA ARG A 37 -2.77 0.28 7.68
C ARG A 37 -3.45 1.63 7.64
N TYR A 38 -2.87 2.54 6.86
CA TYR A 38 -3.38 3.87 6.58
C TYR A 38 -3.63 4.00 5.08
N GLU A 39 -4.81 4.50 4.72
CA GLU A 39 -5.16 4.87 3.35
C GLU A 39 -5.22 6.39 3.27
N LEU A 40 -4.36 6.96 2.43
CA LEU A 40 -4.12 8.40 2.37
C LEU A 40 -4.47 8.97 0.99
N GLN A 41 -4.85 10.24 1.00
CA GLN A 41 -5.10 11.08 -0.18
C GLN A 41 -4.09 12.21 -0.33
N GLY A 42 -3.28 12.51 0.69
CA GLY A 42 -2.26 13.56 0.73
C GLY A 42 -2.56 14.64 1.79
N GLY A 43 -1.51 15.10 2.47
CA GLY A 43 -1.52 16.12 3.51
C GLY A 43 -1.73 15.58 4.93
N GLU A 44 -1.96 14.28 5.09
CA GLU A 44 -2.25 13.67 6.39
C GLU A 44 -1.00 13.52 7.26
N THR A 45 -1.23 13.39 8.56
CA THR A 45 -0.21 13.07 9.57
C THR A 45 -0.61 11.77 10.28
N ILE A 46 0.31 10.81 10.29
CA ILE A 46 0.21 9.54 11.01
C ILE A 46 0.99 9.69 12.32
N THR A 47 0.35 9.38 13.44
CA THR A 47 1.06 9.21 14.72
C THR A 47 1.48 7.75 14.84
N SER A 48 2.78 7.50 14.75
CA SER A 48 3.38 6.18 14.93
C SER A 48 3.61 5.91 16.43
N ASN A 49 3.55 4.65 16.81
CA ASN A 49 3.97 4.14 18.12
C ASN A 49 5.36 3.46 18.07
N GLY A 50 6.10 3.65 16.97
CA GLY A 50 7.40 3.00 16.71
C GLY A 50 7.30 1.62 16.08
N GLU A 51 6.09 1.14 15.78
CA GLU A 51 5.90 -0.15 15.09
C GLU A 51 5.76 0.05 13.57
N PRO A 52 6.11 -0.96 12.75
CA PRO A 52 5.89 -0.92 11.31
C PRO A 52 4.42 -0.75 10.95
N PHE A 53 4.15 -0.03 9.86
CA PHE A 53 2.80 0.12 9.32
C PHE A 53 2.80 0.22 7.79
N VAL A 54 1.62 0.03 7.21
CA VAL A 54 1.39 0.13 5.76
C VAL A 54 0.76 1.46 5.43
N VAL A 55 1.31 2.15 4.43
CA VAL A 55 0.69 3.31 3.79
C VAL A 55 0.25 2.92 2.39
N TYR A 56 -1.03 3.09 2.11
CA TYR A 56 -1.60 2.96 0.78
C TYR A 56 -2.06 4.34 0.30
N MET A 57 -1.70 4.69 -0.93
CA MET A 57 -2.21 5.88 -1.60
C MET A 57 -3.00 5.51 -2.84
N THR A 58 -4.24 6.01 -2.94
CA THR A 58 -5.07 5.73 -4.10
C THR A 58 -4.45 6.36 -5.36
N PRO A 59 -4.27 5.63 -6.47
CA PRO A 59 -3.83 6.22 -7.73
C PRO A 59 -4.82 7.29 -8.20
N LEU A 60 -4.29 8.46 -8.55
CA LEU A 60 -5.04 9.55 -9.17
C LEU A 60 -4.95 9.50 -10.70
N SER A 61 -3.89 8.89 -11.24
CA SER A 61 -3.69 8.75 -12.67
C SER A 61 -3.14 7.38 -13.05
N SER A 62 -3.26 7.00 -14.32
CA SER A 62 -2.60 5.82 -14.87
C SER A 62 -1.07 5.95 -14.93
N GLN A 63 -0.52 7.16 -14.73
CA GLN A 63 0.91 7.43 -14.68
C GLN A 63 1.50 7.19 -13.29
N ASP A 64 0.67 7.01 -12.26
CA ASP A 64 1.08 6.69 -10.88
C ASP A 64 1.61 5.24 -10.75
N GLY A 65 1.83 4.54 -11.87
CA GLY A 65 2.33 3.17 -11.89
C GLY A 65 3.78 3.00 -11.43
N ILE A 66 4.50 4.09 -11.14
CA ILE A 66 5.89 4.05 -10.69
C ILE A 66 5.94 4.24 -9.17
N ALA A 67 6.57 3.30 -8.48
CA ALA A 67 6.76 3.35 -7.04
C ALA A 67 7.88 4.34 -6.65
N GLU A 68 7.69 5.63 -6.89
CA GLU A 68 8.66 6.66 -6.53
C GLU A 68 8.22 7.41 -5.27
N TYR A 69 9.13 7.47 -4.30
CA TYR A 69 8.94 8.28 -3.11
C TYR A 69 10.22 9.04 -2.77
N THR A 70 10.06 10.18 -2.10
CA THR A 70 11.15 10.84 -1.40
C THR A 70 10.84 10.87 0.09
N LEU A 71 11.90 10.80 0.90
CA LEU A 71 11.81 10.76 2.35
C LEU A 71 12.85 11.70 2.94
N ARG A 72 12.42 12.52 3.88
CA ARG A 72 13.28 13.27 4.79
C ARG A 72 12.80 13.06 6.22
N TYR A 73 13.73 12.91 7.15
CA TYR A 73 13.36 12.73 8.57
C TYR A 73 14.35 13.43 9.50
N HIS A 74 13.85 13.75 10.69
CA HIS A 74 14.61 14.34 11.79
C HIS A 74 14.16 13.70 13.11
N GLY A 75 15.07 13.55 14.07
CA GLY A 75 14.80 12.93 15.37
C GLY A 75 14.80 11.40 15.36
N PHE A 76 14.26 10.77 14.32
CA PHE A 76 14.36 9.32 14.14
C PHE A 76 15.81 8.86 13.96
N SER A 77 16.13 7.68 14.50
CA SER A 77 17.41 7.01 14.29
C SER A 77 17.51 6.49 12.86
N SER A 78 16.43 5.90 12.35
CA SER A 78 16.28 5.56 10.93
C SER A 78 14.80 5.48 10.56
N VAL A 79 14.50 5.51 9.26
CA VAL A 79 13.15 5.25 8.74
C VAL A 79 13.31 4.31 7.55
N ASN A 80 13.02 3.03 7.77
CA ASN A 80 13.12 2.01 6.74
C ASN A 80 11.82 2.00 5.94
N VAL A 81 11.95 1.93 4.61
CA VAL A 81 10.80 1.94 3.70
C VAL A 81 10.96 0.84 2.67
N SER A 82 9.98 -0.05 2.60
CA SER A 82 9.90 -1.09 1.57
C SER A 82 8.70 -0.83 0.68
N ILE A 83 8.90 -0.94 -0.64
CA ILE A 83 7.81 -0.85 -1.62
C ILE A 83 7.18 -2.24 -1.73
N PHE A 84 5.91 -2.36 -1.35
CA PHE A 84 5.15 -3.59 -1.55
C PHE A 84 4.59 -3.67 -2.98
N ASP A 85 4.02 -2.57 -3.45
CA ASP A 85 3.57 -2.36 -4.83
C ASP A 85 3.60 -0.87 -5.17
N PRO A 86 3.32 -0.46 -6.42
CA PRO A 86 3.45 0.94 -6.83
C PRO A 86 2.72 1.98 -5.98
N HIS A 87 1.70 1.57 -5.23
CA HIS A 87 0.85 2.46 -4.45
C HIS A 87 0.91 2.17 -2.94
N THR A 88 1.81 1.27 -2.52
CA THR A 88 1.84 0.74 -1.15
C THR A 88 3.26 0.72 -0.61
N LEU A 89 3.49 1.48 0.46
CA LEU A 89 4.73 1.49 1.22
C LEU A 89 4.53 0.75 2.54
N ILE A 90 5.55 0.02 2.96
CA ILE A 90 5.71 -0.46 4.33
C ILE A 90 6.74 0.46 4.98
N VAL A 91 6.35 1.14 6.05
CA VAL A 91 7.15 2.13 6.76
C VAL A 91 7.46 1.60 8.15
N ASP A 92 8.73 1.64 8.51
CA ASP A 92 9.27 1.16 9.78
C ASP A 92 10.19 2.23 10.37
N PRO A 93 9.64 3.16 11.17
CA PRO A 93 10.41 4.22 11.83
C PRO A 93 11.08 3.69 13.10
N ASP A 94 12.39 3.88 13.20
CA ASP A 94 13.18 3.54 14.38
C ASP A 94 13.57 4.81 15.16
N GLY A 95 13.31 4.80 16.46
CA GLY A 95 13.56 5.92 17.38
C GLY A 95 12.44 6.11 18.39
N ILE A 96 12.66 7.00 19.36
CA ILE A 96 11.71 7.29 20.44
C ILE A 96 10.81 8.48 20.10
N SER A 97 11.32 9.42 19.32
CA SER A 97 10.59 10.62 18.87
C SER A 97 11.16 11.12 17.56
N GLY A 98 10.32 11.63 16.67
CA GLY A 98 10.79 12.17 15.40
C GLY A 98 9.68 12.59 14.46
N GLU A 99 10.09 13.19 13.35
CA GLU A 99 9.21 13.51 12.23
C GLU A 99 9.84 12.99 10.93
N ALA A 100 9.04 12.29 10.13
CA ALA A 100 9.37 11.90 8.78
C ALA A 100 8.34 12.48 7.82
N ILE A 101 8.81 13.11 6.75
CA ILE A 101 7.99 13.69 5.69
C ILE A 101 8.26 12.90 4.43
N PHE A 102 7.20 12.33 3.88
CA PHE A 102 7.20 11.58 2.65
C PHE A 102 6.59 12.42 1.55
N ASP A 103 7.14 12.33 0.34
CA ASP A 103 6.44 12.65 -0.90
C ASP A 103 6.28 11.33 -1.66
N PHE A 104 5.03 10.92 -1.91
CA PHE A 104 4.70 9.71 -2.64
C PHE A 104 3.67 10.06 -3.71
N HIS A 105 4.03 9.85 -4.99
CA HIS A 105 3.22 10.30 -6.14
C HIS A 105 2.92 11.81 -6.15
N GLY A 106 3.88 12.65 -5.74
CA GLY A 106 3.69 14.11 -5.67
C GLY A 106 2.78 14.56 -4.53
N ARG A 107 2.41 13.64 -3.62
CA ARG A 107 1.56 13.91 -2.47
C ARG A 107 2.34 13.69 -1.20
N THR A 108 2.27 14.67 -0.30
CA THR A 108 3.03 14.61 0.94
C THR A 108 2.22 13.98 2.06
N PHE A 109 2.87 13.25 2.96
CA PHE A 109 2.30 12.87 4.25
C PHE A 109 3.39 12.88 5.32
N ARG A 110 2.97 12.96 6.58
CA ARG A 110 3.89 13.01 7.73
C ARG A 110 3.71 11.82 8.63
N VAL A 111 4.80 11.41 9.26
CA VAL A 111 4.81 10.43 10.33
C VAL A 111 5.49 11.08 11.52
N ILE A 112 4.79 11.14 12.64
CA ILE A 112 5.30 11.71 13.89
C ILE A 112 5.26 10.66 14.99
N GLN A 113 6.19 10.76 15.92
CA GLN A 113 6.25 9.96 17.15
C GLN A 113 6.69 10.84 18.32
#